data_AF-A0A8T5LE81-F1
#
_entry.id   AF-A0A8T5LE81-F1
#
_cell.length_a   1.000
_cell.length_b   1.000
_cell.length_c   1.000
_cell.angle_alpha   90.00
_cell.angle_beta   90.00
_cell.angle_gamma   90.00
#
_symmetry.space_group_name_H-M   'P 1'
#
loop_
_entity.id
_entity.type
_entity.pdbx_description
1 polymer ?
#
loop_
_entity_poly.entity_id
_entity_poly.type
_entity_poly.pdbx_seq_one_letter_code
_entity_poly.pdbx_strand_id
1 'polypeptide(L)'
;HMGGTGYFPRMYATKEEANNISKWGFFKPLRFKGKRTYLQPREDLPDEVRKNLGEIVTASYPVQKRLQQLSRDTALLNFFDDVSRNPAWSTTNAGEALTKGWTKLTKTPTWGLGSLRGSYLHPDVAFEINEITKVGSDFERVYNKILGWWKFGKVVPRPATSVRNEVSNIMFGDLGGIVYSDPLAWKVLNNVRKDYLSKGIVRQSMMKAGALGTEYLPTEVNTAINGLHESKGNVADIMVRGLRKGVEKAGAAFTAEDQIHKQWIYMYALEKGKTEKEALDLVFKWMPNYREVPQVTKSLRKSPLGAPFFSFTSEAMRIAGEAAREKPLKFAKWITLPLIINEIGKRKIGMNEEEYQSFKKQLPFYKRNGLHVILPIGSKDKPTMLDLTYTMFYNDAIEYSRDPTRVASNPLFTLAIEAITGKNRLTDKPITTHTKPSIFGVDGIQDWADHLYNNFMPTLAPEIPGTGIKGGYDYQRLKDLATGKPGRFTGEKPKVGQVLGSTLFGLKTETTSIKDLRKSYLLGKNKELNNLKSELARVLLDKSKTKEQKAKEKANILKKIKEVTSELNP
;
A
#
# COMPACT_ATOMS: atom_id res chain seq x y z
N HIS A 1 -29.09 -47.36 -21.76
CA HIS A 1 -29.33 -45.94 -21.47
C HIS A 1 -28.31 -45.45 -20.44
N MET A 2 -27.18 -44.90 -20.89
CA MET A 2 -26.20 -44.27 -20.00
C MET A 2 -26.67 -42.85 -19.68
N GLY A 3 -26.89 -42.55 -18.40
CA GLY A 3 -27.36 -41.26 -17.92
C GLY A 3 -26.36 -40.14 -18.21
N GLY A 4 -26.81 -39.04 -18.81
CA GLY A 4 -25.91 -37.93 -19.15
C GLY A 4 -26.55 -36.55 -19.31
N THR A 5 -27.87 -36.42 -19.40
CA THR A 5 -28.52 -35.12 -19.70
C THR A 5 -28.93 -34.32 -18.46
N GLY A 6 -29.15 -34.99 -17.31
CA GLY A 6 -29.62 -34.35 -16.07
C GLY A 6 -28.54 -33.69 -15.20
N TYR A 7 -27.26 -33.97 -15.44
CA TYR A 7 -26.14 -33.42 -14.66
C TYR A 7 -25.31 -32.40 -15.44
N PHE A 8 -25.56 -32.25 -16.74
CA PHE A 8 -24.83 -31.30 -17.56
C PHE A 8 -25.28 -29.87 -17.25
N PRO A 9 -24.35 -28.96 -16.89
CA PRO A 9 -24.70 -27.58 -16.53
C PRO A 9 -25.40 -26.86 -17.68
N ARG A 10 -26.59 -26.32 -17.40
CA ARG A 10 -27.07 -25.13 -18.10
C ARG A 10 -26.54 -23.91 -17.35
N MET A 11 -26.01 -22.95 -18.09
CA MET A 11 -25.54 -21.68 -17.54
C MET A 11 -26.28 -20.55 -18.24
N TYR A 12 -26.59 -19.50 -17.49
CA TYR A 12 -27.44 -18.41 -17.93
C TYR A 12 -26.68 -17.11 -17.80
N ALA A 13 -26.58 -16.33 -18.87
CA ALA A 13 -25.85 -15.08 -18.93
C ALA A 13 -26.26 -14.12 -17.79
N THR A 14 -27.56 -14.01 -17.51
CA THR A 14 -28.09 -13.18 -16.41
C THR A 14 -27.58 -13.62 -15.03
N LYS A 15 -27.45 -14.94 -14.80
CA LYS A 15 -26.90 -15.49 -13.54
C LYS A 15 -25.38 -15.44 -13.51
N GLU A 16 -24.71 -15.49 -14.66
CA GLU A 16 -23.27 -15.28 -14.77
C GLU A 16 -22.89 -13.82 -14.50
N GLU A 17 -23.68 -12.87 -14.99
CA GLU A 17 -23.55 -11.44 -14.72
C GLU A 17 -23.84 -11.11 -13.26
N ALA A 18 -24.94 -11.63 -12.68
CA ALA A 18 -25.24 -11.46 -11.26
C ALA A 18 -24.18 -12.10 -10.35
N ASN A 19 -23.63 -13.27 -10.73
CA ASN A 19 -22.53 -13.88 -9.99
C ASN A 19 -21.21 -13.14 -10.19
N ASN A 20 -21.00 -12.43 -11.30
CA ASN A 20 -19.80 -11.59 -11.53
C ASN A 20 -19.71 -10.46 -10.50
N ILE A 21 -20.83 -9.88 -10.06
CA ILE A 21 -20.88 -8.84 -9.02
C ILE A 21 -20.40 -9.36 -7.64
N SER A 22 -20.43 -10.69 -7.43
CA SER A 22 -19.93 -11.34 -6.20
C SER A 22 -18.48 -11.84 -6.27
N LYS A 23 -17.78 -11.69 -7.41
CA LYS A 23 -16.42 -12.26 -7.62
C LYS A 23 -15.27 -11.40 -7.09
N TRP A 24 -15.59 -10.31 -6.39
CA TRP A 24 -14.64 -9.26 -6.03
C TRP A 24 -14.11 -9.41 -4.61
N GLY A 25 -13.09 -10.26 -4.45
CA GLY A 25 -12.36 -10.41 -3.20
C GLY A 25 -11.17 -11.35 -3.34
N PHE A 26 -10.06 -10.96 -2.70
CA PHE A 26 -8.73 -11.55 -2.75
C PHE A 26 -8.63 -13.07 -2.53
N PHE A 27 -9.62 -13.70 -1.93
CA PHE A 27 -9.86 -15.13 -2.01
C PHE A 27 -11.38 -15.28 -1.97
N LYS A 28 -11.98 -15.97 -2.96
CA LYS A 28 -13.29 -16.58 -2.67
C LYS A 28 -13.05 -17.53 -1.50
N PRO A 29 -13.91 -17.54 -0.48
CA PRO A 29 -13.75 -18.48 0.63
C PRO A 29 -13.61 -19.87 0.02
N LEU A 30 -12.48 -20.54 0.26
CA LEU A 30 -12.24 -21.88 -0.27
C LEU A 30 -13.13 -22.82 0.53
N ARG A 31 -14.30 -23.12 -0.01
CA ARG A 31 -15.25 -24.08 0.54
C ARG A 31 -15.72 -25.00 -0.55
N PHE A 32 -15.88 -26.28 -0.21
CA PHE A 32 -16.54 -27.23 -1.09
C PHE A 32 -17.99 -26.77 -1.31
N LYS A 33 -18.35 -26.47 -2.56
CA LYS A 33 -19.71 -26.01 -2.93
C LYS A 33 -20.52 -27.07 -3.65
N GLY A 34 -19.87 -28.16 -4.09
CA GLY A 34 -20.45 -29.18 -4.95
C GLY A 34 -21.88 -29.57 -4.58
N LYS A 35 -22.13 -30.05 -3.36
CA LYS A 35 -23.46 -30.56 -2.92
C LYS A 35 -24.60 -29.52 -2.90
N ARG A 36 -24.30 -28.21 -2.87
CA ARG A 36 -25.32 -27.14 -2.80
C ARG A 36 -25.40 -26.29 -4.08
N THR A 37 -24.67 -26.68 -5.11
CA THR A 37 -24.57 -25.86 -6.32
C THR A 37 -24.66 -26.72 -7.56
N TYR A 38 -23.59 -27.45 -7.85
CA TYR A 38 -23.39 -27.97 -9.20
C TYR A 38 -23.43 -29.51 -9.24
N LEU A 39 -23.30 -30.19 -8.11
CA LEU A 39 -23.57 -31.64 -7.99
C LEU A 39 -25.06 -31.94 -7.78
N GLN A 40 -25.91 -30.91 -7.70
CA GLN A 40 -27.36 -31.09 -7.70
C GLN A 40 -27.83 -31.44 -9.12
N PRO A 41 -28.80 -32.36 -9.27
CA PRO A 41 -29.44 -32.61 -10.56
C PRO A 41 -30.08 -31.31 -11.06
N ARG A 42 -30.02 -31.10 -12.38
CA ARG A 42 -30.56 -29.90 -13.02
C ARG A 42 -32.08 -29.98 -13.07
N GLU A 43 -32.75 -28.87 -12.73
CA GLU A 43 -34.17 -28.69 -12.99
C GLU A 43 -34.43 -28.38 -14.47
N ASP A 44 -35.46 -29.01 -15.04
CA ASP A 44 -35.86 -28.75 -16.43
C ASP A 44 -36.79 -27.53 -16.50
N LEU A 45 -36.18 -26.37 -16.74
CA LEU A 45 -36.87 -25.10 -16.93
C LEU A 45 -37.51 -24.99 -18.33
N PRO A 46 -38.71 -24.39 -18.47
CA PRO A 46 -39.35 -24.12 -19.76
C PRO A 46 -38.50 -23.26 -20.69
N ASP A 47 -38.63 -23.49 -21.99
CA ASP A 47 -37.79 -22.89 -23.06
C ASP A 47 -37.82 -21.36 -23.04
N GLU A 48 -38.99 -20.76 -22.81
CA GLU A 48 -39.15 -19.32 -22.69
C GLU A 48 -38.37 -18.74 -21.51
N VAL A 49 -38.40 -19.43 -20.37
CA VAL A 49 -37.64 -19.04 -19.16
C VAL A 49 -36.14 -19.16 -19.42
N ARG A 50 -35.70 -20.22 -20.11
CA ARG A 50 -34.28 -20.41 -20.46
C ARG A 50 -33.76 -19.32 -21.39
N LYS A 51 -34.56 -18.92 -22.38
CA LYS A 51 -34.24 -17.84 -23.31
C LYS A 51 -34.17 -16.47 -22.60
N ASN A 52 -35.13 -16.19 -21.72
CA ASN A 52 -35.16 -14.94 -20.94
C ASN A 52 -33.99 -14.84 -19.95
N LEU A 53 -33.52 -15.96 -19.40
CA LEU A 53 -32.33 -16.01 -18.56
C LEU A 53 -31.02 -15.92 -19.36
N GLY A 54 -31.08 -16.02 -20.70
CA GLY A 54 -29.93 -15.97 -21.58
C GLY A 54 -29.07 -17.24 -21.51
N GLU A 55 -29.67 -18.41 -21.73
CA GLU A 55 -28.93 -19.68 -21.73
C GLU A 55 -27.73 -19.65 -22.68
N ILE A 56 -26.56 -20.02 -22.16
CA ILE A 56 -25.33 -20.15 -22.93
C ILE A 56 -25.37 -21.48 -23.67
N VAL A 57 -25.81 -21.44 -24.91
CA VAL A 57 -25.94 -22.62 -25.79
C VAL A 57 -24.58 -23.17 -26.26
N THR A 58 -23.51 -22.37 -26.16
CA THR A 58 -22.15 -22.79 -26.53
C THR A 58 -21.60 -23.77 -25.50
N ALA A 59 -21.51 -25.06 -25.85
CA ALA A 59 -21.12 -26.12 -24.92
C ALA A 59 -19.74 -25.93 -24.26
N SER A 60 -18.81 -25.25 -24.92
CA SER A 60 -17.43 -25.07 -24.43
C SER A 60 -17.37 -24.33 -23.09
N TYR A 61 -18.17 -23.29 -22.90
CA TYR A 61 -18.12 -22.45 -21.71
C TYR A 61 -18.67 -23.15 -20.45
N PRO A 62 -19.88 -23.75 -20.46
CA PRO A 62 -20.39 -24.52 -19.33
C PRO A 62 -19.50 -25.70 -18.94
N VAL A 63 -18.91 -26.39 -19.93
CA VAL A 63 -17.99 -27.52 -19.71
C VAL A 63 -16.69 -27.05 -19.06
N GLN A 64 -16.02 -26.06 -19.64
CA GLN A 64 -14.74 -25.56 -19.12
C GLN A 64 -14.92 -25.01 -17.70
N LYS A 65 -15.98 -24.23 -17.47
CA LYS A 65 -16.27 -23.70 -16.14
C LYS A 65 -16.58 -24.82 -15.14
N ARG A 66 -17.26 -25.89 -15.57
CA ARG A 66 -17.53 -27.05 -14.72
C ARG A 66 -16.25 -27.79 -14.34
N LEU A 67 -15.36 -28.01 -15.30
CA LEU A 67 -14.06 -28.63 -15.07
C LEU A 67 -13.21 -27.79 -14.10
N GLN A 68 -13.20 -26.46 -14.24
CA GLN A 68 -12.53 -25.58 -13.29
C GLN A 68 -13.13 -25.65 -11.88
N GLN A 69 -14.46 -25.71 -11.76
CA GLN A 69 -15.13 -25.85 -10.46
C GLN A 69 -14.80 -27.19 -9.79
N LEU A 70 -14.84 -28.29 -10.55
CA LEU A 70 -14.50 -29.62 -10.08
C LEU A 70 -13.03 -29.71 -9.69
N SER A 71 -12.11 -29.27 -10.54
CA SER A 71 -10.67 -29.29 -10.27
C SER A 71 -10.33 -28.50 -8.99
N ARG A 72 -10.91 -27.31 -8.82
CA ARG A 72 -10.75 -26.52 -7.59
C ARG A 72 -11.29 -27.25 -6.37
N ASP A 73 -12.51 -27.78 -6.43
CA ASP A 73 -13.15 -28.42 -5.27
C ASP A 73 -12.46 -29.74 -4.92
N THR A 74 -11.94 -30.49 -5.89
CA THR A 74 -11.10 -31.69 -5.64
C THR A 74 -9.79 -31.32 -4.97
N ALA A 75 -9.06 -30.32 -5.48
CA ALA A 75 -7.81 -29.87 -4.86
C ALA A 75 -8.04 -29.38 -3.41
N LEU A 76 -9.16 -28.69 -3.18
CA LEU A 76 -9.54 -28.23 -1.85
C LEU A 76 -9.90 -29.38 -0.91
N LEU A 77 -10.65 -30.37 -1.39
CA LEU A 77 -11.00 -31.55 -0.60
C LEU A 77 -9.75 -32.35 -0.22
N ASN A 78 -8.82 -32.54 -1.16
CA ASN A 78 -7.55 -33.20 -0.88
C ASN A 78 -6.74 -32.42 0.18
N PHE A 79 -6.64 -31.10 0.05
CA PHE A 79 -5.98 -30.26 1.05
C PHE A 79 -6.60 -30.41 2.45
N PHE A 80 -7.93 -30.38 2.56
CA PHE A 80 -8.61 -30.58 3.85
C PHE A 80 -8.45 -32.00 4.40
N ASP A 81 -8.42 -33.00 3.52
CA ASP A 81 -8.14 -34.39 3.87
C ASP A 81 -6.73 -34.57 4.44
N ASP A 82 -5.73 -34.00 3.78
CA ASP A 82 -4.33 -33.98 4.23
C ASP A 82 -4.17 -33.33 5.61
N VAL A 83 -4.82 -32.18 5.82
CA VAL A 83 -4.80 -31.51 7.13
C VAL A 83 -5.52 -32.36 8.19
N SER A 84 -6.65 -32.98 7.84
CA SER A 84 -7.45 -33.76 8.79
C SER A 84 -6.72 -35.02 9.28
N ARG A 85 -5.91 -35.64 8.41
CA ARG A 85 -5.15 -36.87 8.69
C ARG A 85 -3.84 -36.62 9.42
N ASN A 86 -3.37 -35.37 9.49
CA ASN A 86 -2.12 -35.07 10.17
C ASN A 86 -2.36 -34.95 11.70
N PRO A 87 -1.87 -35.91 12.51
CA PRO A 87 -2.08 -35.91 13.96
C PRO A 87 -1.35 -34.77 14.68
N ALA A 88 -0.41 -34.07 14.03
CA ALA A 88 0.22 -32.87 14.58
C ALA A 88 -0.66 -31.62 14.44
N TRP A 89 -1.64 -31.64 13.53
CA TRP A 89 -2.43 -30.46 13.15
C TRP A 89 -3.92 -30.60 13.44
N SER A 90 -4.44 -31.82 13.50
CA SER A 90 -5.87 -32.13 13.64
C SER A 90 -6.11 -33.35 14.54
N THR A 91 -7.15 -33.30 15.37
CA THR A 91 -7.69 -34.45 16.12
C THR A 91 -9.21 -34.40 16.13
N THR A 92 -9.86 -35.56 16.19
CA THR A 92 -11.31 -35.66 16.43
C THR A 92 -11.63 -35.89 17.91
N ASN A 93 -10.62 -36.15 18.74
CA ASN A 93 -10.79 -36.40 20.17
C ASN A 93 -10.86 -35.07 20.94
N ALA A 94 -12.02 -34.79 21.53
CA ALA A 94 -12.26 -33.57 22.28
C ALA A 94 -11.43 -33.46 23.57
N GLY A 95 -11.14 -34.59 24.24
CA GLY A 95 -10.33 -34.60 25.47
C GLY A 95 -8.87 -34.30 25.18
N GLU A 96 -8.32 -34.91 24.13
CA GLU A 96 -6.97 -34.62 23.65
C GLU A 96 -6.84 -33.15 23.20
N ALA A 97 -7.83 -32.66 22.45
CA ALA A 97 -7.85 -31.27 22.01
C ALA A 97 -7.84 -30.28 23.19
N LEU A 98 -8.59 -30.57 24.26
CA LEU A 98 -8.63 -29.72 25.46
C LEU A 98 -7.27 -29.68 26.16
N THR A 99 -6.60 -30.83 26.31
CA THR A 99 -5.26 -30.89 26.93
C THR A 99 -4.19 -30.17 26.12
N LYS A 100 -4.33 -30.15 24.79
CA LYS A 100 -3.40 -29.50 23.87
C LYS A 100 -3.75 -28.03 23.57
N GLY A 101 -4.85 -27.49 24.11
CA GLY A 101 -5.32 -26.13 23.83
C GLY A 101 -5.80 -25.92 22.38
N TRP A 102 -6.26 -26.97 21.71
CA TRP A 102 -6.68 -26.93 20.31
C TRP A 102 -8.10 -26.41 20.15
N THR A 103 -8.33 -25.70 19.06
CA THR A 103 -9.57 -24.95 18.84
C THR A 103 -10.41 -25.59 17.75
N LYS A 104 -11.73 -25.67 18.01
CA LYS A 104 -12.70 -26.08 16.99
C LYS A 104 -13.00 -24.94 16.04
N LEU A 105 -13.15 -25.23 14.75
CA LEU A 105 -13.60 -24.24 13.77
C LEU A 105 -15.06 -23.84 14.05
N THR A 106 -15.30 -22.64 14.57
CA THR A 106 -16.64 -22.16 15.00
C THR A 106 -17.30 -21.16 14.05
N LYS A 107 -16.53 -20.48 13.20
CA LYS A 107 -17.00 -19.34 12.39
C LYS A 107 -17.26 -19.65 10.91
N THR A 108 -16.97 -20.87 10.46
CA THR A 108 -17.10 -21.28 9.06
C THR A 108 -18.32 -22.17 8.87
N PRO A 109 -19.10 -22.02 7.78
CA PRO A 109 -20.18 -22.95 7.50
C PRO A 109 -19.63 -24.38 7.39
N THR A 110 -19.99 -25.24 8.36
CA THR A 110 -19.42 -26.59 8.57
C THR A 110 -19.54 -27.53 7.37
N TRP A 111 -20.47 -27.25 6.44
CA TRP A 111 -20.67 -28.02 5.21
C TRP A 111 -19.57 -27.80 4.16
N GLY A 112 -18.81 -26.70 4.24
CA GLY A 112 -17.78 -26.35 3.26
C GLY A 112 -16.38 -26.90 3.56
N LEU A 113 -16.20 -27.55 4.72
CA LEU A 113 -14.91 -27.97 5.29
C LEU A 113 -14.51 -29.42 4.98
N GLY A 114 -15.36 -30.19 4.30
CA GLY A 114 -15.06 -31.58 3.96
C GLY A 114 -14.74 -32.43 5.19
N SER A 115 -13.62 -33.14 5.15
CA SER A 115 -13.06 -34.00 6.20
C SER A 115 -12.66 -33.26 7.49
N LEU A 116 -12.47 -31.94 7.45
CA LEU A 116 -12.18 -31.13 8.65
C LEU A 116 -13.43 -30.80 9.48
N ARG A 117 -14.60 -31.26 9.03
CA ARG A 117 -15.85 -31.01 9.73
C ARG A 117 -15.84 -31.73 11.08
N GLY A 118 -15.91 -30.95 12.15
CA GLY A 118 -15.99 -31.47 13.52
C GLY A 118 -14.64 -31.72 14.18
N SER A 119 -13.54 -31.62 13.43
CA SER A 119 -12.17 -31.74 13.93
C SER A 119 -11.76 -30.53 14.78
N TYR A 120 -10.88 -30.78 15.74
CA TYR A 120 -10.16 -29.78 16.51
C TYR A 120 -8.79 -29.59 15.89
N LEU A 121 -8.39 -28.33 15.71
CA LEU A 121 -7.15 -27.99 15.03
C LEU A 121 -6.20 -27.25 15.95
N HIS A 122 -4.92 -27.40 15.69
CA HIS A 122 -3.90 -26.54 16.26
C HIS A 122 -4.26 -25.06 16.02
N PRO A 123 -4.10 -24.14 16.99
CA PRO A 123 -4.56 -22.75 16.88
C PRO A 123 -4.12 -22.02 15.60
N ASP A 124 -2.86 -22.18 15.18
CA ASP A 124 -2.35 -21.56 13.94
C ASP A 124 -3.00 -22.13 12.67
N VAL A 125 -3.21 -23.45 12.63
CA VAL A 125 -3.88 -24.14 11.52
C VAL A 125 -5.35 -23.73 11.47
N ALA A 126 -6.00 -23.66 12.63
CA ALA A 126 -7.37 -23.19 12.77
C ALA A 126 -7.51 -21.74 12.27
N PHE A 127 -6.56 -20.86 12.58
CA PHE A 127 -6.54 -19.48 12.12
C PHE A 127 -6.42 -19.39 10.59
N GLU A 128 -5.44 -20.06 9.98
CA GLU A 128 -5.25 -20.01 8.53
C GLU A 128 -6.46 -20.56 7.77
N ILE A 129 -7.06 -21.66 8.26
CA ILE A 129 -8.27 -22.24 7.65
C ILE A 129 -9.47 -21.31 7.82
N ASN A 130 -9.63 -20.67 8.98
CA ASN A 130 -10.67 -19.66 9.18
C ASN A 130 -10.47 -18.47 8.24
N GLU A 131 -9.24 -17.94 8.08
CA GLU A 131 -8.95 -16.82 7.18
C GLU A 131 -9.22 -17.15 5.71
N ILE A 132 -8.88 -18.36 5.27
CA ILE A 132 -9.11 -18.85 3.90
C ILE A 132 -10.60 -19.14 3.64
N THR A 133 -11.39 -19.42 4.68
CA THR A 133 -12.81 -19.78 4.58
C THR A 133 -13.78 -18.67 4.96
N LYS A 134 -13.30 -17.56 5.53
CA LYS A 134 -14.09 -16.42 5.99
C LYS A 134 -14.84 -15.74 4.83
N VAL A 135 -16.13 -15.49 5.03
CA VAL A 135 -16.92 -14.59 4.16
C VAL A 135 -16.74 -13.18 4.72
N GLY A 136 -15.95 -12.33 4.05
CA GLY A 136 -15.87 -10.91 4.40
C GLY A 136 -17.26 -10.26 4.26
N SER A 137 -17.62 -9.39 5.19
CA SER A 137 -18.89 -8.67 5.15
C SER A 137 -19.02 -7.84 3.87
N ASP A 138 -20.24 -7.53 3.44
CA ASP A 138 -20.47 -6.74 2.22
C ASP A 138 -19.74 -5.39 2.27
N PHE A 139 -19.68 -4.79 3.46
CA PHE A 139 -18.88 -3.61 3.75
C PHE A 139 -17.37 -3.87 3.60
N GLU A 140 -16.83 -4.95 4.17
CA GLU A 140 -15.40 -5.30 4.06
C GLU A 140 -14.98 -5.54 2.60
N ARG A 141 -15.86 -6.08 1.76
CA ARG A 141 -15.59 -6.28 0.32
C ARG A 141 -15.53 -4.96 -0.45
N VAL A 142 -16.50 -4.07 -0.23
CA VAL A 142 -16.51 -2.73 -0.85
C VAL A 142 -15.32 -1.91 -0.36
N TYR A 143 -15.04 -1.96 0.93
CA TYR A 143 -13.89 -1.31 1.55
C TYR A 143 -12.56 -1.75 0.93
N ASN A 144 -12.32 -3.05 0.82
CA ASN A 144 -11.10 -3.59 0.23
C ASN A 144 -10.96 -3.22 -1.26
N LYS A 145 -12.07 -3.10 -2.00
CA LYS A 145 -12.08 -2.62 -3.40
C LYS A 145 -11.61 -1.16 -3.49
N ILE A 146 -12.17 -0.28 -2.66
CA ILE A 146 -11.79 1.15 -2.60
C ILE A 146 -10.33 1.29 -2.19
N LEU A 147 -9.92 0.54 -1.16
CA LEU A 147 -8.55 0.56 -0.66
C LEU A 147 -7.56 0.06 -1.72
N GLY A 148 -7.85 -1.03 -2.43
CA GLY A 148 -7.03 -1.54 -3.52
C GLY A 148 -6.88 -0.54 -4.66
N TRP A 149 -7.95 0.16 -5.04
CA TRP A 149 -7.89 1.19 -6.07
C TRP A 149 -7.09 2.43 -5.63
N TRP A 150 -7.28 2.87 -4.38
CA TRP A 150 -6.49 3.94 -3.79
C TRP A 150 -4.99 3.61 -3.79
N LYS A 151 -4.62 2.41 -3.29
CA LYS A 151 -3.22 1.93 -3.27
C LYS A 151 -2.63 1.87 -4.67
N PHE A 152 -3.40 1.30 -5.61
CA PHE A 152 -3.04 1.26 -7.02
C PHE A 152 -2.70 2.66 -7.53
N GLY A 153 -3.60 3.63 -7.35
CA GLY A 153 -3.41 5.01 -7.82
C GLY A 153 -2.19 5.71 -7.22
N LYS A 154 -1.79 5.36 -6.00
CA LYS A 154 -0.60 5.91 -5.34
C LYS A 154 0.71 5.26 -5.75
N VAL A 155 0.69 4.00 -6.20
CA VAL A 155 1.91 3.21 -6.41
C VAL A 155 2.21 2.98 -7.89
N VAL A 156 1.23 2.53 -8.66
CA VAL A 156 1.46 1.94 -9.98
C VAL A 156 1.60 2.96 -11.13
N PRO A 157 0.75 3.99 -11.25
CA PRO A 157 0.87 4.95 -12.35
C PRO A 157 1.96 6.01 -12.11
N ARG A 158 2.86 5.81 -11.12
CA ARG A 158 3.90 6.77 -10.76
C ARG A 158 5.28 6.20 -11.06
N PRO A 159 5.96 6.66 -12.13
CA PRO A 159 7.34 6.25 -12.43
C PRO A 159 8.28 6.49 -11.24
N ALA A 160 8.07 7.59 -10.52
CA ALA A 160 8.75 7.90 -9.27
C ALA A 160 8.69 6.80 -8.20
N THR A 161 7.59 6.04 -8.13
CA THR A 161 7.46 4.94 -7.16
C THR A 161 8.24 3.71 -7.62
N SER A 162 8.22 3.39 -8.92
CA SER A 162 9.07 2.32 -9.49
C SER A 162 10.55 2.60 -9.21
N VAL A 163 11.03 3.84 -9.42
CA VAL A 163 12.44 4.17 -9.13
C VAL A 163 12.79 4.02 -7.64
N ARG A 164 11.87 4.33 -6.72
CA ARG A 164 12.12 4.11 -5.28
C ARG A 164 12.17 2.64 -4.91
N ASN A 165 11.35 1.83 -5.55
CA ASN A 165 11.37 0.40 -5.36
C ASN A 165 12.63 -0.21 -5.95
N GLU A 166 13.10 0.29 -7.09
CA GLU A 166 14.36 -0.14 -7.68
C GLU A 166 15.50 0.15 -6.71
N VAL A 167 15.53 1.34 -6.10
CA VAL A 167 16.51 1.67 -5.06
C VAL A 167 16.39 0.71 -3.87
N SER A 168 15.18 0.41 -3.39
CA SER A 168 14.96 -0.56 -2.30
C SER A 168 15.44 -1.96 -2.67
N ASN A 169 15.15 -2.42 -3.90
CA ASN A 169 15.55 -3.71 -4.44
C ASN A 169 17.07 -3.79 -4.64
N ILE A 170 17.74 -2.69 -4.95
CA ILE A 170 19.21 -2.61 -4.96
C ILE A 170 19.77 -2.79 -3.55
N MET A 171 19.15 -2.18 -2.54
CA MET A 171 19.56 -2.35 -1.14
C MET A 171 19.35 -3.79 -0.69
N PHE A 172 18.19 -4.38 -1.01
CA PHE A 172 17.89 -5.78 -0.73
C PHE A 172 18.80 -6.75 -1.49
N GLY A 173 19.16 -6.44 -2.74
CA GLY A 173 20.11 -7.21 -3.54
C GLY A 173 21.50 -7.21 -2.94
N ASP A 174 22.01 -6.06 -2.50
CA ASP A 174 23.27 -5.97 -1.77
C ASP A 174 23.24 -6.81 -0.49
N LEU A 175 22.17 -6.72 0.30
CA LEU A 175 21.99 -7.55 1.49
C LEU A 175 21.88 -9.04 1.12
N GLY A 176 21.20 -9.36 0.02
CA GLY A 176 21.06 -10.70 -0.58
C GLY A 176 22.37 -11.29 -1.10
N GLY A 177 23.44 -10.50 -1.16
CA GLY A 177 24.78 -10.95 -1.51
C GLY A 177 25.27 -10.48 -2.88
N ILE A 178 24.46 -9.74 -3.65
CA ILE A 178 24.91 -9.13 -4.90
C ILE A 178 26.04 -8.15 -4.60
N VAL A 179 27.12 -8.29 -5.37
CA VAL A 179 28.24 -7.35 -5.36
C VAL A 179 28.17 -6.56 -6.67
N TYR A 180 27.66 -5.33 -6.62
CA TYR A 180 27.44 -4.53 -7.85
C TYR A 180 28.72 -4.14 -8.59
N SER A 181 29.88 -4.20 -7.94
CA SER A 181 31.18 -4.03 -8.59
C SER A 181 31.70 -5.29 -9.28
N ASP A 182 31.04 -6.44 -9.09
CA ASP A 182 31.41 -7.71 -9.74
C ASP A 182 30.79 -7.77 -11.15
N PRO A 183 31.59 -7.86 -12.23
CA PRO A 183 31.07 -8.00 -13.59
C PRO A 183 30.15 -9.22 -13.77
N LEU A 184 30.35 -10.29 -12.98
CA LEU A 184 29.49 -11.47 -12.98
C LEU A 184 28.05 -11.10 -12.61
N ALA A 185 27.84 -10.19 -11.65
CA ALA A 185 26.50 -9.79 -11.24
C ALA A 185 25.71 -9.24 -12.44
N TRP A 186 26.33 -8.41 -13.26
CA TRP A 186 25.72 -7.82 -14.46
C TRP A 186 25.50 -8.84 -15.58
N LYS A 187 26.43 -9.79 -15.76
CA LYS A 187 26.26 -10.91 -16.68
C LYS A 187 25.04 -11.76 -16.28
N VAL A 188 24.90 -12.07 -14.99
CA VAL A 188 23.76 -12.81 -14.45
C VAL A 188 22.46 -12.04 -14.65
N LEU A 189 22.43 -10.73 -14.41
CA LEU A 189 21.24 -9.91 -14.65
C LEU A 189 20.75 -10.01 -16.11
N ASN A 190 21.67 -10.05 -17.08
CA ASN A 190 21.30 -10.25 -18.48
C ASN A 190 20.67 -11.62 -18.73
N ASN A 191 21.17 -12.68 -18.06
CA ASN A 191 20.58 -14.01 -18.14
C ASN A 191 19.20 -14.06 -17.47
N VAL A 192 19.05 -13.41 -16.31
CA VAL A 192 17.76 -13.25 -15.60
C VAL A 192 16.74 -12.59 -16.52
N ARG A 193 17.10 -11.48 -17.18
CA ARG A 193 16.21 -10.77 -18.12
C ARG A 193 15.77 -11.68 -19.27
N LYS A 194 16.69 -12.48 -19.82
CA LYS A 194 16.37 -13.45 -20.88
C LYS A 194 15.41 -14.53 -20.38
N ASP A 195 15.70 -15.15 -19.22
CA ASP A 195 14.83 -16.18 -18.61
C ASP A 195 13.46 -15.62 -18.24
N TYR A 196 13.41 -14.40 -17.71
CA TYR A 196 12.16 -13.72 -17.38
C TYR A 196 11.27 -13.50 -18.62
N LEU A 197 11.85 -12.96 -19.70
CA LEU A 197 11.13 -12.69 -20.95
C LEU A 197 10.70 -13.97 -21.68
N SER A 198 11.53 -15.02 -21.65
CA SER A 198 11.21 -16.31 -22.27
C SER A 198 10.32 -17.20 -21.41
N LYS A 199 9.98 -16.79 -20.18
CA LYS A 199 9.32 -17.62 -19.16
C LYS A 199 10.08 -18.93 -18.92
N GLY A 200 11.40 -18.82 -18.83
CA GLY A 200 12.33 -19.93 -18.74
C GLY A 200 12.21 -20.76 -17.46
N ILE A 201 13.01 -21.81 -17.40
CA ILE A 201 12.86 -22.88 -16.40
C ILE A 201 13.17 -22.40 -14.98
N VAL A 202 14.09 -21.44 -14.84
CA VAL A 202 14.49 -20.89 -13.54
C VAL A 202 13.32 -20.12 -12.93
N ARG A 203 12.71 -19.22 -13.69
CA ARG A 203 11.48 -18.52 -13.28
C ARG A 203 10.40 -19.50 -12.85
N GLN A 204 10.15 -20.56 -13.63
CA GLN A 204 9.11 -21.55 -13.30
C GLN A 204 9.44 -22.32 -12.01
N SER A 205 10.70 -22.69 -11.80
CA SER A 205 11.15 -23.34 -10.57
C SER A 205 10.91 -22.43 -9.36
N MET A 206 11.33 -21.17 -9.44
CA MET A 206 11.13 -20.21 -8.34
C MET A 206 9.64 -19.90 -8.07
N MET A 207 8.79 -19.87 -9.11
CA MET A 207 7.33 -19.75 -8.94
C MET A 207 6.75 -20.96 -8.19
N LYS A 208 7.20 -22.18 -8.51
CA LYS A 208 6.78 -23.41 -7.80
C LYS A 208 7.25 -23.42 -6.35
N ALA A 209 8.46 -22.93 -6.10
CA ALA A 209 9.02 -22.76 -4.76
C ALA A 209 8.34 -21.62 -3.97
N GLY A 210 7.51 -20.79 -4.60
CA GLY A 210 6.83 -19.66 -3.96
C GLY A 210 7.72 -18.43 -3.73
N ALA A 211 8.93 -18.41 -4.28
CA ALA A 211 9.82 -17.24 -4.25
C ALA A 211 9.35 -16.14 -5.21
N LEU A 212 8.64 -16.49 -6.28
CA LEU A 212 8.00 -15.55 -7.21
C LEU A 212 6.47 -15.73 -7.20
N GLY A 213 5.73 -14.69 -7.60
CA GLY A 213 4.27 -14.73 -7.70
C GLY A 213 3.54 -14.41 -6.40
N THR A 214 4.29 -14.06 -5.35
CA THR A 214 3.79 -13.62 -4.04
C THR A 214 3.74 -12.09 -3.92
N GLU A 215 3.96 -11.39 -5.03
CA GLU A 215 4.04 -9.93 -5.03
C GLU A 215 2.71 -9.29 -4.66
N TYR A 216 2.81 -8.12 -4.04
CA TYR A 216 1.68 -7.40 -3.48
C TYR A 216 0.70 -6.86 -4.53
N LEU A 217 1.19 -6.48 -5.71
CA LEU A 217 0.40 -5.76 -6.71
C LEU A 217 -0.51 -6.59 -7.61
N PRO A 218 -0.14 -7.78 -8.15
CA PRO A 218 -0.99 -8.50 -9.10
C PRO A 218 -2.42 -8.70 -8.60
N THR A 219 -2.60 -8.96 -7.31
CA THR A 219 -3.90 -9.14 -6.68
C THR A 219 -4.66 -7.81 -6.46
N GLU A 220 -3.98 -6.71 -6.13
CA GLU A 220 -4.61 -5.38 -5.95
C GLU A 220 -4.99 -4.77 -7.29
N VAL A 221 -4.12 -4.91 -8.29
CA VAL A 221 -4.32 -4.53 -9.70
C VAL A 221 -5.49 -5.31 -10.29
N ASN A 222 -5.54 -6.63 -10.10
CA ASN A 222 -6.67 -7.47 -10.51
C ASN A 222 -7.95 -7.20 -9.72
N THR A 223 -7.93 -6.44 -8.62
CA THR A 223 -9.15 -5.98 -7.94
C THR A 223 -9.57 -4.61 -8.50
N ALA A 224 -8.59 -3.74 -8.77
CA ALA A 224 -8.76 -2.39 -9.32
C ALA A 224 -9.22 -2.36 -10.78
N ILE A 225 -8.52 -3.06 -11.69
CA ILE A 225 -8.85 -3.19 -13.15
C ILE A 225 -10.31 -3.58 -13.34
N ASN A 226 -10.67 -4.47 -12.47
CA ASN A 226 -11.73 -5.38 -12.70
C ASN A 226 -12.96 -4.69 -12.00
N GLY A 227 -12.75 -3.84 -10.97
CA GLY A 227 -13.71 -2.81 -10.55
C GLY A 227 -14.04 -1.73 -11.59
N LEU A 228 -13.20 -1.52 -12.62
CA LEU A 228 -13.50 -0.65 -13.76
C LEU A 228 -14.41 -1.32 -14.82
N HIS A 229 -14.61 -2.64 -14.76
CA HIS A 229 -15.47 -3.36 -15.71
C HIS A 229 -16.98 -3.09 -15.50
N GLU A 230 -17.37 -2.30 -14.48
CA GLU A 230 -18.76 -2.07 -14.09
C GLU A 230 -19.33 -0.70 -14.50
N SER A 231 -18.56 0.21 -15.11
CA SER A 231 -19.11 1.48 -15.63
C SER A 231 -19.49 1.37 -17.10
N LYS A 232 -20.73 0.96 -17.42
CA LYS A 232 -21.22 0.99 -18.80
C LYS A 232 -21.61 2.42 -19.21
N GLY A 233 -20.97 2.97 -20.25
CA GLY A 233 -21.31 4.25 -20.87
C GLY A 233 -20.36 4.64 -22.02
N ASN A 234 -20.92 5.03 -23.18
CA ASN A 234 -20.22 5.07 -24.48
C ASN A 234 -18.97 5.98 -24.60
N VAL A 235 -18.80 7.01 -23.75
CA VAL A 235 -17.58 7.86 -23.74
C VAL A 235 -16.64 7.49 -22.59
N ALA A 236 -17.20 7.03 -21.46
CA ALA A 236 -16.43 6.53 -20.32
C ALA A 236 -15.67 5.24 -20.68
N ASP A 237 -16.22 4.39 -21.55
CA ASP A 237 -15.61 3.11 -21.95
C ASP A 237 -14.30 3.25 -22.72
N ILE A 238 -14.07 4.33 -23.47
CA ILE A 238 -12.80 4.56 -24.18
C ILE A 238 -11.72 5.02 -23.20
N MET A 239 -12.07 5.95 -22.30
CA MET A 239 -11.18 6.42 -21.24
C MET A 239 -10.83 5.29 -20.27
N VAL A 240 -11.82 4.47 -19.88
CA VAL A 240 -11.65 3.30 -19.03
C VAL A 240 -10.78 2.23 -19.71
N ARG A 241 -10.92 2.00 -21.01
CA ARG A 241 -10.06 1.06 -21.76
C ARG A 241 -8.61 1.55 -21.90
N GLY A 242 -8.41 2.85 -22.12
CA GLY A 242 -7.09 3.47 -22.16
C GLY A 242 -6.39 3.43 -20.80
N LEU A 243 -7.12 3.78 -19.74
CA LEU A 243 -6.70 3.62 -18.35
C LEU A 243 -6.38 2.15 -18.05
N ARG A 244 -7.21 1.19 -18.46
CA ARG A 244 -7.00 -0.25 -18.27
C ARG A 244 -5.68 -0.74 -18.86
N LYS A 245 -5.39 -0.43 -20.12
CA LYS A 245 -4.13 -0.85 -20.76
C LYS A 245 -2.90 -0.21 -20.09
N GLY A 246 -3.01 1.06 -19.68
CA GLY A 246 -1.95 1.73 -18.92
C GLY A 246 -1.73 1.09 -17.54
N VAL A 247 -2.82 0.76 -16.86
CA VAL A 247 -2.87 0.08 -15.56
C VAL A 247 -2.23 -1.30 -15.60
N GLU A 248 -2.60 -2.13 -16.58
CA GLU A 248 -2.05 -3.47 -16.77
C GLU A 248 -0.55 -3.44 -17.04
N LYS A 249 -0.10 -2.57 -17.96
CA LYS A 249 1.31 -2.43 -18.31
C LYS A 249 2.16 -1.93 -17.14
N ALA A 250 1.67 -0.93 -16.40
CA ALA A 250 2.39 -0.40 -15.25
C ALA A 250 2.45 -1.41 -14.09
N GLY A 251 1.36 -2.14 -13.82
CA GLY A 251 1.35 -3.20 -12.81
C GLY A 251 2.26 -4.38 -13.18
N ALA A 252 2.30 -4.75 -14.45
CA ALA A 252 3.20 -5.79 -14.96
C ALA A 252 4.68 -5.37 -14.88
N ALA A 253 5.00 -4.11 -15.22
CA ALA A 253 6.36 -3.57 -15.11
C ALA A 253 6.85 -3.58 -13.65
N PHE A 254 6.00 -3.15 -12.72
CA PHE A 254 6.31 -3.19 -11.29
C PHE A 254 6.54 -4.62 -10.78
N THR A 255 5.65 -5.54 -11.15
CA THR A 255 5.78 -6.94 -10.72
C THR A 255 7.05 -7.57 -11.31
N ALA A 256 7.40 -7.20 -12.54
CA ALA A 256 8.62 -7.65 -13.19
C ALA A 256 9.87 -7.15 -12.46
N GLU A 257 9.88 -5.90 -12.00
CA GLU A 257 11.01 -5.31 -11.28
C GLU A 257 11.41 -6.13 -10.03
N ASP A 258 10.44 -6.44 -9.16
CA ASP A 258 10.65 -7.23 -7.95
C ASP A 258 11.05 -8.69 -8.28
N GLN A 259 10.35 -9.32 -9.23
CA GLN A 259 10.62 -10.69 -9.62
C GLN A 259 12.01 -10.84 -10.27
N ILE A 260 12.45 -9.87 -11.08
CA ILE A 260 13.79 -9.85 -11.68
C ILE A 260 14.85 -9.76 -10.59
N HIS A 261 14.67 -8.92 -9.56
CA HIS A 261 15.64 -8.81 -8.46
C HIS A 261 15.72 -10.09 -7.62
N LYS A 262 14.58 -10.68 -7.28
CA LYS A 262 14.54 -11.98 -6.59
C LYS A 262 15.27 -13.06 -7.39
N GLN A 263 15.00 -13.12 -8.69
CA GLN A 263 15.66 -14.06 -9.59
C GLN A 263 17.15 -13.75 -9.77
N TRP A 264 17.55 -12.47 -9.71
CA TRP A 264 18.95 -12.06 -9.76
C TRP A 264 19.72 -12.53 -8.53
N ILE A 265 19.20 -12.34 -7.32
CA ILE A 265 19.81 -12.86 -6.09
C ILE A 265 19.96 -14.39 -6.19
N TYR A 266 18.90 -15.09 -6.62
CA TYR A 266 18.90 -16.54 -6.78
C TYR A 266 19.97 -17.02 -7.77
N MET A 267 19.94 -16.52 -9.01
CA MET A 267 20.88 -16.95 -10.06
C MET A 267 22.32 -16.54 -9.74
N TYR A 268 22.53 -15.38 -9.10
CA TYR A 268 23.87 -14.97 -8.69
C TYR A 268 24.43 -15.84 -7.56
N ALA A 269 23.58 -16.25 -6.61
CA ALA A 269 23.93 -17.21 -5.58
C ALA A 269 24.35 -18.57 -6.17
N LEU A 270 23.60 -19.08 -7.15
CA LEU A 270 23.93 -20.33 -7.85
C LEU A 270 25.29 -20.24 -8.56
N GLU A 271 25.55 -19.14 -9.28
CA GLU A 271 26.82 -18.90 -9.98
C GLU A 271 28.01 -18.73 -9.01
N LYS A 272 27.75 -18.42 -7.74
CA LYS A 272 28.73 -18.43 -6.64
C LYS A 272 28.84 -19.78 -5.93
N GLY A 273 28.26 -20.84 -6.50
CA GLY A 273 28.36 -22.21 -6.01
C GLY A 273 27.39 -22.57 -4.89
N LYS A 274 26.38 -21.75 -4.60
CA LYS A 274 25.33 -22.11 -3.64
C LYS A 274 24.38 -23.14 -4.23
N THR A 275 23.83 -23.98 -3.38
CA THR A 275 22.75 -24.90 -3.75
C THR A 275 21.45 -24.14 -4.02
N GLU A 276 20.51 -24.76 -4.75
CA GLU A 276 19.19 -24.17 -5.00
C GLU A 276 18.46 -23.79 -3.71
N LYS A 277 18.56 -24.63 -2.68
CA LYS A 277 17.95 -24.38 -1.37
C LYS A 277 18.54 -23.13 -0.72
N GLU A 278 19.87 -23.05 -0.63
CA GLU A 278 20.53 -21.88 -0.05
C GLU A 278 20.26 -20.59 -0.83
N ALA A 279 20.16 -20.69 -2.16
CA ALA A 279 19.82 -19.56 -3.01
C ALA A 279 18.37 -19.09 -2.77
N LEU A 280 17.42 -20.01 -2.61
CA LEU A 280 16.04 -19.68 -2.23
C LEU A 280 15.97 -19.06 -0.83
N ASP A 281 16.68 -19.62 0.14
CA ASP A 281 16.74 -19.10 1.51
C ASP A 281 17.26 -17.66 1.54
N LEU A 282 18.25 -17.33 0.70
CA LEU A 282 18.72 -15.94 0.53
C LEU A 282 17.63 -15.02 -0.01
N VAL A 283 16.84 -15.46 -1.00
CA VAL A 283 15.73 -14.67 -1.53
C VAL A 283 14.68 -14.42 -0.45
N PHE A 284 14.23 -15.48 0.24
CA PHE A 284 13.21 -15.34 1.29
C PHE A 284 13.68 -14.46 2.46
N LYS A 285 14.96 -14.54 2.79
CA LYS A 285 15.53 -13.74 3.88
C LYS A 285 15.66 -12.27 3.52
N TRP A 286 16.16 -11.95 2.34
CA TRP A 286 16.57 -10.57 2.01
C TRP A 286 15.58 -9.79 1.16
N MET A 287 14.62 -10.46 0.52
CA MET A 287 13.55 -9.82 -0.24
C MET A 287 12.21 -9.89 0.51
N PRO A 288 11.30 -8.94 0.31
CA PRO A 288 9.96 -9.01 0.89
C PRO A 288 9.18 -10.25 0.42
N ASN A 289 8.66 -11.02 1.38
CA ASN A 289 7.76 -12.15 1.12
C ASN A 289 6.39 -11.91 1.78
N TYR A 290 5.37 -11.61 0.96
CA TYR A 290 4.04 -11.25 1.45
C TYR A 290 3.13 -12.44 1.76
N ARG A 291 3.59 -13.68 1.50
CA ARG A 291 2.85 -14.91 1.79
C ARG A 291 2.93 -15.30 3.26
N GLU A 292 4.09 -15.09 3.88
CA GLU A 292 4.43 -15.58 5.23
C GLU A 292 4.44 -14.46 6.29
N VAL A 293 3.60 -13.44 6.11
CA VAL A 293 3.50 -12.37 7.10
C VAL A 293 2.76 -12.83 8.37
N PRO A 294 3.17 -12.35 9.57
CA PRO A 294 2.50 -12.69 10.83
C PRO A 294 0.99 -12.42 10.82
N GLN A 295 0.23 -13.17 11.62
CA GLN A 295 -1.24 -13.06 11.69
C GLN A 295 -1.70 -11.62 12.00
N VAL A 296 -1.03 -10.93 12.92
CA VAL A 296 -1.29 -9.52 13.23
C VAL A 296 -1.12 -8.61 12.01
N THR A 297 -0.11 -8.88 11.17
CA THR A 297 0.13 -8.16 9.91
C THR A 297 -0.96 -8.45 8.88
N LYS A 298 -1.45 -9.71 8.81
CA LYS A 298 -2.59 -10.09 7.95
C LYS A 298 -3.86 -9.35 8.36
N SER A 299 -4.16 -9.26 9.66
CA SER A 299 -5.35 -8.58 10.18
C SER A 299 -5.25 -7.06 10.06
N LEU A 300 -4.10 -6.45 10.36
CA LEU A 300 -3.91 -5.00 10.28
C LEU A 300 -3.97 -4.48 8.83
N ARG A 301 -3.40 -5.19 7.85
CA ARG A 301 -3.48 -4.78 6.43
C ARG A 301 -4.92 -4.75 5.89
N LYS A 302 -5.78 -5.64 6.39
CA LYS A 302 -7.20 -5.73 6.00
C LYS A 302 -8.11 -4.80 6.82
N SER A 303 -7.61 -4.27 7.94
CA SER A 303 -8.40 -3.46 8.86
C SER A 303 -8.59 -2.03 8.33
N PRO A 304 -9.81 -1.46 8.46
CA PRO A 304 -10.06 -0.04 8.25
C PRO A 304 -9.21 0.91 9.10
N LEU A 305 -8.65 0.41 10.21
CA LEU A 305 -7.81 1.17 11.13
C LEU A 305 -6.31 0.94 10.92
N GLY A 306 -5.91 0.05 10.01
CA GLY A 306 -4.50 -0.26 9.74
C GLY A 306 -3.88 0.53 8.59
N ALA A 307 -2.55 0.46 8.49
CA ALA A 307 -1.78 1.15 7.46
C ALA A 307 -1.85 0.40 6.12
N PRO A 308 -2.23 1.05 5.01
CA PRO A 308 -2.39 0.41 3.70
C PRO A 308 -1.16 -0.39 3.24
N PHE A 309 0.05 0.08 3.55
CA PHE A 309 1.33 -0.52 3.16
C PHE A 309 2.04 -1.29 4.29
N PHE A 310 1.32 -1.63 5.37
CA PHE A 310 1.92 -2.24 6.56
C PHE A 310 2.72 -3.52 6.29
N SER A 311 2.33 -4.32 5.28
CA SER A 311 3.10 -5.53 4.92
C SER A 311 4.49 -5.22 4.40
N PHE A 312 4.66 -4.16 3.61
CA PHE A 312 5.99 -3.71 3.19
C PHE A 312 6.79 -3.25 4.39
N THR A 313 6.20 -2.42 5.27
CA THR A 313 6.87 -1.94 6.48
C THR A 313 7.28 -3.10 7.40
N SER A 314 6.42 -4.11 7.60
CA SER A 314 6.72 -5.30 8.40
C SER A 314 7.91 -6.09 7.83
N GLU A 315 7.94 -6.30 6.52
CA GLU A 315 9.05 -7.00 5.86
C GLU A 315 10.33 -6.17 5.89
N ALA A 316 10.23 -4.86 5.68
CA ALA A 316 11.36 -3.94 5.80
C ALA A 316 11.94 -3.93 7.23
N MET A 317 11.10 -4.00 8.26
CA MET A 317 11.54 -4.17 9.66
C MET A 317 12.26 -5.51 9.88
N ARG A 318 11.70 -6.60 9.36
CA ARG A 318 12.33 -7.93 9.41
C ARG A 318 13.71 -7.89 8.76
N ILE A 319 13.79 -7.41 7.53
CA ILE A 319 15.04 -7.30 6.76
C ILE A 319 16.04 -6.37 7.46
N ALA A 320 15.60 -5.23 8.00
CA ALA A 320 16.48 -4.33 8.75
C ALA A 320 17.03 -4.98 10.02
N GLY A 321 16.21 -5.74 10.75
CA GLY A 321 16.63 -6.50 11.92
C GLY A 321 17.65 -7.58 11.60
N GLU A 322 17.42 -8.35 10.54
CA GLU A 322 18.37 -9.34 10.01
C GLU A 322 19.67 -8.65 9.53
N ALA A 323 19.56 -7.52 8.82
CA ALA A 323 20.70 -6.76 8.32
C ALA A 323 21.58 -6.23 9.44
N ALA A 324 20.98 -5.70 10.51
CA ALA A 324 21.71 -5.22 11.68
C ALA A 324 22.49 -6.33 12.40
N ARG A 325 21.97 -7.57 12.39
CA ARG A 325 22.59 -8.72 13.05
C ARG A 325 23.65 -9.40 12.19
N GLU A 326 23.34 -9.68 10.93
CA GLU A 326 24.18 -10.54 10.09
C GLU A 326 25.03 -9.78 9.09
N LYS A 327 24.60 -8.57 8.69
CA LYS A 327 25.28 -7.76 7.67
C LYS A 327 25.47 -6.31 8.13
N PRO A 328 26.01 -6.07 9.35
CA PRO A 328 26.05 -4.73 9.95
C PRO A 328 26.80 -3.72 9.09
N LEU A 329 27.88 -4.11 8.41
CA LEU A 329 28.64 -3.21 7.53
C LEU A 329 27.85 -2.81 6.27
N LYS A 330 27.15 -3.76 5.63
CA LYS A 330 26.30 -3.46 4.46
C LYS A 330 25.11 -2.61 4.88
N PHE A 331 24.52 -2.88 6.04
CA PHE A 331 23.43 -2.09 6.57
C PHE A 331 23.88 -0.66 6.94
N ALA A 332 25.01 -0.53 7.64
CA ALA A 332 25.60 0.75 8.00
C ALA A 332 25.90 1.61 6.77
N LYS A 333 26.43 1.03 5.68
CA LYS A 333 26.63 1.73 4.41
C LYS A 333 25.35 2.46 3.93
N TRP A 334 24.21 1.78 3.99
CA TRP A 334 22.93 2.36 3.55
C TRP A 334 22.35 3.41 4.49
N ILE A 335 22.71 3.33 5.79
CA ILE A 335 22.37 4.36 6.80
C ILE A 335 23.27 5.59 6.66
N THR A 336 24.56 5.39 6.40
CA THR A 336 25.55 6.47 6.36
C THR A 336 25.54 7.21 5.03
N LEU A 337 25.14 6.57 3.93
CA LEU A 337 25.12 7.22 2.61
C LEU A 337 24.31 8.54 2.58
N PRO A 338 23.07 8.62 3.12
CA PRO A 338 22.36 9.90 3.26
C PRO A 338 23.14 10.95 4.09
N LEU A 339 23.80 10.52 5.17
CA LEU A 339 24.58 11.42 6.03
C LEU A 339 25.79 12.00 5.28
N ILE A 340 26.48 11.16 4.50
CA ILE A 340 27.59 11.57 3.64
C ILE A 340 27.12 12.56 2.58
N ILE A 341 26.00 12.26 1.88
CA ILE A 341 25.42 13.16 0.89
C ILE A 341 25.08 14.51 1.52
N ASN A 342 24.43 14.51 2.70
CA ASN A 342 24.07 15.71 3.42
C ASN A 342 25.30 16.54 3.82
N GLU A 343 26.36 15.89 4.31
CA GLU A 343 27.59 16.56 4.71
C GLU A 343 28.32 17.18 3.51
N ILE A 344 28.44 16.45 2.39
CA ILE A 344 28.99 16.99 1.14
C ILE A 344 28.17 18.19 0.67
N GLY A 345 26.84 18.08 0.71
CA GLY A 345 25.93 19.16 0.34
C GLY A 345 26.14 20.42 1.19
N LYS A 346 26.11 20.29 2.52
CA LYS A 346 26.36 21.38 3.47
C LYS A 346 27.70 22.09 3.20
N ARG A 347 28.79 21.31 3.07
CA ARG A 347 30.13 21.85 2.80
C ARG A 347 30.18 22.60 1.47
N LYS A 348 29.57 22.05 0.41
CA LYS A 348 29.57 22.68 -0.93
C LYS A 348 28.78 23.98 -0.97
N ILE A 349 27.72 24.13 -0.19
CA ILE A 349 26.95 25.37 -0.12
C ILE A 349 27.46 26.34 0.96
N GLY A 350 28.52 25.99 1.70
CA GLY A 350 29.07 26.83 2.77
C GLY A 350 28.19 26.94 4.02
N MET A 351 27.35 25.94 4.30
CA MET A 351 26.48 25.87 5.48
C MET A 351 27.17 25.09 6.60
N ASN A 352 27.32 25.72 7.76
CA ASN A 352 27.87 25.06 8.95
C ASN A 352 26.79 24.28 9.72
N GLU A 353 27.19 23.57 10.79
CA GLU A 353 26.25 22.73 11.55
C GLU A 353 25.19 23.55 12.31
N GLU A 354 25.57 24.67 12.91
CA GLU A 354 24.64 25.54 13.65
C GLU A 354 23.55 26.12 12.74
N GLU A 355 23.95 26.58 11.55
CA GLU A 355 23.06 27.09 10.52
C GLU A 355 22.13 26.00 9.99
N TYR A 356 22.66 24.79 9.78
CA TYR A 356 21.87 23.64 9.37
C TYR A 356 20.83 23.26 10.44
N GLN A 357 21.19 23.24 11.72
CA GLN A 357 20.25 22.96 12.80
C GLN A 357 19.18 24.06 12.93
N SER A 358 19.57 25.33 12.80
CA SER A 358 18.63 26.45 12.76
C SER A 358 17.65 26.32 11.58
N PHE A 359 18.16 25.97 10.40
CA PHE A 359 17.35 25.68 9.22
C PHE A 359 16.36 24.53 9.47
N LYS A 360 16.81 23.39 10.02
CA LYS A 360 15.94 22.24 10.34
C LYS A 360 14.85 22.57 11.36
N LYS A 361 15.15 23.41 12.36
CA LYS A 361 14.15 23.86 13.35
C LYS A 361 13.06 24.71 12.69
N GLN A 362 13.37 25.46 11.64
CA GLN A 362 12.38 26.28 10.94
C GLN A 362 11.53 25.46 9.94
N LEU A 363 11.96 24.24 9.60
CA LEU A 363 11.18 23.36 8.73
C LEU A 363 9.85 22.94 9.37
N PRO A 364 8.79 22.78 8.56
CA PRO A 364 7.55 22.15 8.99
C PRO A 364 7.79 20.78 9.65
N PHE A 365 6.94 20.41 10.61
CA PHE A 365 7.05 19.17 11.39
C PHE A 365 7.29 17.92 10.52
N TYR A 366 6.51 17.75 9.45
CA TYR A 366 6.63 16.60 8.55
C TYR A 366 7.97 16.54 7.80
N LYS A 367 8.63 17.68 7.56
CA LYS A 367 9.97 17.73 6.96
C LYS A 367 11.07 17.54 8.00
N ARG A 368 10.90 18.11 9.19
CA ARG A 368 11.89 18.01 10.28
C ARG A 368 12.13 16.56 10.69
N ASN A 369 11.08 15.74 10.67
CA ASN A 369 11.12 14.35 11.12
C ASN A 369 11.44 13.34 10.01
N GLY A 370 11.40 13.76 8.74
CA GLY A 370 11.75 12.91 7.61
C GLY A 370 13.25 12.92 7.29
N LEU A 371 13.70 11.98 6.47
CA LEU A 371 15.09 11.88 6.01
C LEU A 371 15.33 12.84 4.84
N HIS A 372 15.77 14.06 5.16
CA HIS A 372 16.10 15.09 4.17
C HIS A 372 17.60 15.36 4.15
N VAL A 373 18.18 15.34 2.95
CA VAL A 373 19.60 15.64 2.74
C VAL A 373 19.76 16.90 1.94
N ILE A 374 20.73 17.75 2.31
CA ILE A 374 21.13 18.90 1.50
C ILE A 374 21.92 18.37 0.31
N LEU A 375 21.52 18.79 -0.90
CA LEU A 375 22.26 18.48 -2.11
C LEU A 375 23.33 19.55 -2.38
N PRO A 376 24.43 19.21 -3.09
CA PRO A 376 25.46 20.17 -3.49
C PRO A 376 24.99 21.05 -4.67
N ILE A 377 23.71 21.44 -4.67
CA ILE A 377 23.07 22.30 -5.67
C ILE A 377 22.22 23.35 -4.94
N GLY A 378 22.30 24.60 -5.38
CA GLY A 378 21.69 25.75 -4.70
C GLY A 378 22.72 26.61 -3.98
N SER A 379 22.27 27.40 -3.01
CA SER A 379 23.13 28.29 -2.22
C SER A 379 22.81 28.18 -0.73
N LYS A 380 23.66 28.77 0.10
CA LYS A 380 23.46 28.86 1.55
C LYS A 380 22.09 29.44 1.91
N ASP A 381 21.66 30.51 1.25
CA ASP A 381 20.39 31.19 1.51
C ASP A 381 19.18 30.46 0.90
N LYS A 382 19.42 29.63 -0.11
CA LYS A 382 18.41 28.84 -0.83
C LYS A 382 18.88 27.39 -0.97
N PRO A 383 18.99 26.64 0.13
CA PRO A 383 19.41 25.24 0.11
C PRO A 383 18.41 24.40 -0.69
N THR A 384 18.93 23.43 -1.44
CA THR A 384 18.10 22.39 -2.08
C THR A 384 18.16 21.12 -1.24
N MET A 385 17.01 20.69 -0.75
CA MET A 385 16.86 19.43 -0.02
C MET A 385 16.38 18.33 -0.97
N LEU A 386 16.86 17.11 -0.77
CA LEU A 386 16.29 15.88 -1.32
C LEU A 386 15.60 15.09 -0.20
N ASP A 387 14.33 14.78 -0.40
CA ASP A 387 13.54 13.92 0.48
C ASP A 387 13.77 12.44 0.13
N LEU A 388 14.43 11.72 1.04
CA LEU A 388 14.72 10.28 0.99
C LEU A 388 13.84 9.47 1.95
N THR A 389 12.85 10.10 2.59
CA THR A 389 11.99 9.49 3.63
C THR A 389 11.31 8.21 3.15
N TYR A 390 10.86 8.18 1.89
CA TYR A 390 10.18 7.03 1.28
C TYR A 390 11.04 6.29 0.26
N THR A 391 12.36 6.50 0.29
CA THR A 391 13.31 5.85 -0.62
C THR A 391 14.15 4.81 0.12
N MET A 392 14.48 5.07 1.39
CA MET A 392 15.25 4.15 2.21
C MET A 392 14.31 3.15 2.90
N PHE A 393 14.46 1.85 2.61
CA PHE A 393 13.54 0.82 3.11
C PHE A 393 13.40 0.80 4.64
N TYR A 394 14.46 1.18 5.37
CA TYR A 394 14.47 1.20 6.84
C TYR A 394 13.79 2.43 7.45
N ASN A 395 13.53 3.49 6.67
CA ASN A 395 13.07 4.76 7.23
C ASN A 395 11.62 4.68 7.72
N ASP A 396 10.73 3.97 7.02
CA ASP A 396 9.36 3.74 7.50
C ASP A 396 9.36 3.08 8.89
N ALA A 397 10.23 2.09 9.12
CA ALA A 397 10.38 1.43 10.42
C ALA A 397 10.78 2.42 11.53
N ILE A 398 11.72 3.31 11.24
CA ILE A 398 12.15 4.36 12.16
C ILE A 398 10.99 5.34 12.44
N GLU A 399 10.24 5.73 11.42
CA GLU A 399 9.10 6.63 11.59
C GLU A 399 7.98 6.00 12.44
N TYR A 400 7.62 4.73 12.20
CA TYR A 400 6.62 4.03 13.02
C TYR A 400 7.08 3.83 14.47
N SER A 401 8.38 3.60 14.70
CA SER A 401 8.91 3.51 16.06
C SER A 401 8.80 4.84 16.83
N ARG A 402 8.86 5.97 16.13
CA ARG A 402 8.77 7.32 16.71
C ARG A 402 7.33 7.81 16.85
N ASP A 403 6.45 7.41 15.94
CA ASP A 403 5.04 7.77 15.95
C ASP A 403 4.15 6.56 15.57
N PRO A 404 3.78 5.74 16.56
CA PRO A 404 2.90 4.59 16.36
C PRO A 404 1.51 4.98 15.84
N THR A 405 1.08 6.24 15.99
CA THR A 405 -0.24 6.70 15.52
C THR A 405 -0.33 6.80 14.00
N ARG A 406 0.82 6.76 13.30
CA ARG A 406 0.89 6.60 11.84
C ARG A 406 0.30 5.28 11.36
N VAL A 407 0.11 4.29 12.23
CA VAL A 407 -0.59 3.03 11.89
C VAL A 407 -2.05 3.30 11.49
N ALA A 408 -2.65 4.39 12.01
CA ALA A 408 -3.99 4.87 11.63
C ALA A 408 -3.96 5.84 10.43
N SER A 409 -3.15 5.56 9.41
CA SER A 409 -3.02 6.37 8.18
C SER A 409 -3.93 5.91 7.05
N ASN A 410 -4.99 5.18 7.39
CA ASN A 410 -5.96 4.71 6.41
C ASN A 410 -6.61 5.88 5.65
N PRO A 411 -6.77 5.80 4.32
CA PRO A 411 -7.34 6.90 3.54
C PRO A 411 -8.76 7.27 3.99
N LEU A 412 -9.62 6.31 4.32
CA LEU A 412 -10.99 6.62 4.76
C LEU A 412 -11.02 7.23 6.16
N PHE A 413 -10.17 6.75 7.07
CA PHE A 413 -10.04 7.32 8.41
C PHE A 413 -9.42 8.72 8.38
N THR A 414 -8.42 8.92 7.52
CA THR A 414 -7.81 10.22 7.28
C THR A 414 -8.85 11.18 6.73
N LEU A 415 -9.61 10.79 5.70
CA LEU A 415 -10.69 11.61 5.17
C LEU A 415 -11.77 11.93 6.21
N ALA A 416 -12.14 10.98 7.07
CA ALA A 416 -13.10 11.22 8.15
C ALA A 416 -12.57 12.28 9.15
N ILE A 417 -11.31 12.18 9.56
CA ILE A 417 -10.65 13.19 10.41
C ILE A 417 -10.56 14.54 9.69
N GLU A 418 -10.15 14.54 8.43
CA GLU A 418 -10.03 15.76 7.62
C GLU A 418 -11.39 16.43 7.40
N ALA A 419 -12.47 15.65 7.27
CA ALA A 419 -13.84 16.16 7.14
C ALA A 419 -14.36 16.78 8.44
N ILE A 420 -13.98 16.21 9.60
CA ILE A 420 -14.33 16.76 10.92
C ILE A 420 -13.51 18.02 11.22
N THR A 421 -12.21 17.97 10.95
CA THR A 421 -11.29 19.07 11.29
C THR A 421 -11.27 20.18 10.25
N GLY A 422 -11.74 19.91 9.02
CA GLY A 422 -11.68 20.84 7.90
C GLY A 422 -10.25 21.14 7.42
N LYS A 423 -9.28 20.36 7.90
CA LYS A 423 -7.85 20.55 7.66
C LYS A 423 -7.25 19.28 7.09
N ASN A 424 -6.29 19.45 6.19
CA ASN A 424 -5.50 18.37 5.65
C ASN A 424 -4.55 17.83 6.73
N ARG A 425 -4.60 16.53 7.03
CA ARG A 425 -3.86 15.92 8.15
C ARG A 425 -2.34 15.93 7.94
N LEU A 426 -1.88 15.92 6.69
CA LEU A 426 -0.45 15.92 6.36
C LEU A 426 0.17 17.33 6.48
N THR A 427 -0.60 18.37 6.19
CA THR A 427 -0.09 19.75 6.09
C THR A 427 -0.60 20.68 7.18
N ASP A 428 -1.61 20.26 7.96
CA ASP A 428 -2.41 21.07 8.91
C ASP A 428 -3.02 22.35 8.29
N LYS A 429 -3.04 22.43 6.95
CA LYS A 429 -3.64 23.56 6.23
C LYS A 429 -5.15 23.35 6.09
N PRO A 430 -5.96 24.42 6.15
CA PRO A 430 -7.38 24.35 5.80
C PRO A 430 -7.56 23.77 4.41
N ILE A 431 -8.53 22.87 4.25
CA ILE A 431 -8.88 22.29 2.93
C ILE A 431 -9.63 23.33 2.09
N THR A 432 -10.48 24.13 2.74
CA THR A 432 -11.22 25.23 2.12
C THR A 432 -10.67 26.57 2.62
N THR A 433 -10.70 27.60 1.78
CA THR A 433 -10.43 28.99 2.20
C THR A 433 -11.67 29.67 2.81
N HIS A 434 -12.82 29.01 2.73
CA HIS A 434 -14.13 29.52 3.14
C HIS A 434 -14.41 29.34 4.64
N THR A 435 -15.22 30.24 5.20
CA THR A 435 -15.49 30.40 6.64
C THR A 435 -16.19 29.21 7.33
N LYS A 436 -16.77 28.27 6.56
CA LYS A 436 -17.36 27.02 7.09
C LYS A 436 -16.62 25.80 6.50
N PRO A 437 -15.69 25.18 7.25
CA PRO A 437 -14.79 24.16 6.72
C PRO A 437 -15.41 22.75 6.75
N SER A 438 -16.65 22.60 6.27
CA SER A 438 -17.42 21.35 6.30
C SER A 438 -17.65 20.81 4.88
N ILE A 439 -17.55 19.48 4.71
CA ILE A 439 -17.95 18.77 3.48
C ILE A 439 -19.44 18.98 3.12
N PHE A 440 -20.24 19.45 4.09
CA PHE A 440 -21.67 19.73 3.94
C PHE A 440 -22.00 21.21 3.68
N GLY A 441 -20.98 22.07 3.55
CA GLY A 441 -21.15 23.49 3.21
C GLY A 441 -21.16 23.73 1.70
N VAL A 442 -22.14 24.50 1.19
CA VAL A 442 -22.32 24.76 -0.24
C VAL A 442 -21.12 25.52 -0.86
N ASP A 443 -20.49 26.41 -0.08
CA ASP A 443 -19.40 27.29 -0.56
C ASP A 443 -18.03 26.59 -0.68
N GLY A 444 -17.88 25.35 -0.20
CA GLY A 444 -16.61 24.61 -0.18
C GLY A 444 -16.60 23.32 -1.00
N ILE A 445 -17.68 23.01 -1.72
CA ILE A 445 -17.85 21.74 -2.46
C ILE A 445 -16.76 21.52 -3.50
N GLN A 446 -16.32 22.57 -4.19
CA GLN A 446 -15.29 22.45 -5.23
C GLN A 446 -13.90 22.12 -4.65
N ASP A 447 -13.51 22.77 -3.56
CA ASP A 447 -12.25 22.48 -2.86
C ASP A 447 -12.25 21.07 -2.28
N TRP A 448 -13.39 20.63 -1.72
CA TRP A 448 -13.58 19.26 -1.26
C TRP A 448 -13.58 18.23 -2.39
N ALA A 449 -14.20 18.55 -3.53
CA ALA A 449 -14.17 17.71 -4.72
C ALA A 449 -12.74 17.58 -5.27
N ASP A 450 -11.98 18.67 -5.33
CA ASP A 450 -10.55 18.65 -5.72
C ASP A 450 -9.72 17.84 -4.70
N HIS A 451 -9.97 17.99 -3.40
CA HIS A 451 -9.28 17.23 -2.34
C HIS A 451 -9.59 15.73 -2.40
N LEU A 452 -10.85 15.35 -2.59
CA LEU A 452 -11.26 13.94 -2.77
C LEU A 452 -10.69 13.37 -4.06
N TYR A 453 -10.75 14.12 -5.16
CA TYR A 453 -10.14 13.72 -6.43
C TYR A 453 -8.64 13.46 -6.26
N ASN A 454 -7.92 14.38 -5.63
CA ASN A 454 -6.48 14.22 -5.35
C ASN A 454 -6.17 13.04 -4.42
N ASN A 455 -7.06 12.73 -3.48
CA ASN A 455 -6.89 11.61 -2.58
C ASN A 455 -7.05 10.27 -3.28
N PHE A 456 -8.04 10.12 -4.16
CA PHE A 456 -8.37 8.83 -4.77
C PHE A 456 -7.75 8.61 -6.16
N MET A 457 -7.47 9.67 -6.90
CA MET A 457 -6.93 9.55 -8.25
C MET A 457 -5.41 9.43 -8.26
N PRO A 458 -4.84 8.85 -9.34
CA PRO A 458 -3.43 8.94 -9.64
C PRO A 458 -2.91 10.39 -9.59
N THR A 459 -1.68 10.59 -9.14
CA THR A 459 -1.10 11.94 -9.07
C THR A 459 -0.87 12.57 -10.44
N LEU A 460 -0.82 11.77 -11.51
CA LEU A 460 -0.76 12.22 -12.91
C LEU A 460 -2.14 12.35 -13.55
N ALA A 461 -3.24 12.15 -12.80
CA ALA A 461 -4.57 12.29 -13.35
C ALA A 461 -4.81 13.73 -13.83
N PRO A 462 -5.36 13.92 -15.04
CA PRO A 462 -5.58 15.25 -15.60
C PRO A 462 -6.65 16.02 -14.83
N GLU A 463 -6.71 17.33 -15.06
CA GLU A 463 -7.85 18.13 -14.63
C GLU A 463 -9.14 17.69 -15.33
N ILE A 464 -10.29 17.96 -14.72
CA ILE A 464 -11.59 17.74 -15.36
C ILE A 464 -12.12 19.09 -15.82
N PRO A 465 -12.10 19.38 -17.14
CA PRO A 465 -12.53 20.66 -17.68
C PRO A 465 -13.96 21.02 -17.25
N GLY A 466 -14.19 22.30 -16.93
CA GLY A 466 -15.52 22.82 -16.57
C GLY A 466 -16.02 22.49 -15.16
N THR A 467 -15.25 21.74 -14.35
CA THR A 467 -15.68 21.31 -13.00
C THR A 467 -14.94 21.99 -11.85
N GLY A 468 -13.88 22.75 -12.14
CA GLY A 468 -12.99 23.33 -11.12
C GLY A 468 -11.99 22.34 -10.50
N ILE A 469 -12.08 21.05 -10.82
CA ILE A 469 -11.13 20.01 -10.38
C ILE A 469 -9.83 20.18 -11.13
N LYS A 470 -8.74 20.41 -10.39
CA LYS A 470 -7.44 20.81 -10.91
C LYS A 470 -6.58 19.61 -11.35
N GLY A 471 -7.00 18.40 -11.03
CA GLY A 471 -6.23 17.19 -11.33
C GLY A 471 -5.20 16.85 -10.27
N GLY A 472 -4.47 15.75 -10.48
CA GLY A 472 -3.48 15.22 -9.55
C GLY A 472 -2.27 16.13 -9.34
N TYR A 473 -1.58 15.98 -8.20
CA TYR A 473 -0.43 16.83 -7.84
C TYR A 473 0.73 16.83 -8.84
N ASP A 474 1.07 15.69 -9.43
CA ASP A 474 2.18 15.59 -10.40
C ASP A 474 1.75 16.15 -11.77
N TYR A 475 0.48 15.96 -12.16
CA TYR A 475 -0.11 16.60 -13.34
C TYR A 475 -0.10 18.13 -13.21
N GLN A 476 -0.55 18.65 -12.07
CA GLN A 476 -0.52 20.08 -11.77
C GLN A 476 0.90 20.64 -11.84
N ARG A 477 1.90 19.94 -11.30
CA ARG A 477 3.30 20.38 -11.40
C ARG A 477 3.81 20.44 -12.85
N LEU A 478 3.46 19.45 -13.66
CA LEU A 478 3.79 19.45 -15.09
C LEU A 478 3.07 20.58 -15.84
N LYS A 479 1.81 20.85 -15.49
CA LYS A 479 1.02 21.95 -16.06
C LYS A 479 1.57 23.32 -15.62
N ASP A 480 1.90 23.50 -14.35
CA ASP A 480 2.50 24.72 -13.81
C ASP A 480 3.85 24.99 -14.49
N LEU A 481 4.64 23.93 -14.73
CA LEU A 481 5.88 24.00 -15.49
C LEU A 481 5.62 24.46 -16.94
N ALA A 482 4.67 23.82 -17.63
CA ALA A 482 4.33 24.14 -19.02
C ALA A 482 3.74 25.55 -19.18
N THR A 483 3.01 26.04 -18.18
CA THR A 483 2.33 27.34 -18.18
C THR A 483 3.13 28.46 -17.52
N GLY A 484 4.30 28.16 -16.94
CA GLY A 484 5.15 29.13 -16.25
C GLY A 484 4.57 29.71 -14.96
N LYS A 485 3.49 29.10 -14.43
CA LYS A 485 2.83 29.54 -13.20
C LYS A 485 3.65 29.14 -11.96
N PRO A 486 3.64 29.96 -10.89
CA PRO A 486 4.24 29.56 -9.61
C PRO A 486 3.61 28.26 -9.10
N GLY A 487 4.43 27.34 -8.60
CA GLY A 487 3.94 26.05 -8.12
C GLY A 487 3.01 26.21 -6.91
N ARG A 488 1.90 25.44 -6.90
CA ARG A 488 0.83 25.46 -5.88
C ARG A 488 1.30 25.43 -4.41
N PHE A 489 2.50 24.91 -4.13
CA PHE A 489 2.99 24.69 -2.75
C PHE A 489 4.21 25.53 -2.35
N THR A 490 5.05 25.91 -3.31
CA THR A 490 6.31 26.61 -3.06
C THR A 490 6.20 28.10 -3.31
N GLY A 491 5.23 28.55 -4.10
CA GLY A 491 5.11 29.96 -4.52
C GLY A 491 6.22 30.40 -5.47
N GLU A 492 7.16 29.52 -5.81
CA GLU A 492 8.24 29.74 -6.77
C GLU A 492 7.93 29.06 -8.10
N LYS A 493 8.50 29.59 -9.20
CA LYS A 493 8.39 28.95 -10.52
C LYS A 493 9.04 27.56 -10.49
N PRO A 494 8.35 26.49 -10.92
CA PRO A 494 8.92 25.15 -10.92
C PRO A 494 10.14 25.08 -11.84
N LYS A 495 11.26 24.54 -11.37
CA LYS A 495 12.43 24.28 -12.22
C LYS A 495 12.20 22.98 -13.00
N VAL A 496 12.45 22.98 -14.32
CA VAL A 496 12.26 21.82 -15.22
C VAL A 496 12.88 20.55 -14.62
N GLY A 497 14.16 20.60 -14.25
CA GLY A 497 14.88 19.45 -13.69
C GLY A 497 14.31 18.93 -12.38
N GLN A 498 13.79 19.81 -11.51
CA GLN A 498 13.19 19.41 -10.23
C GLN A 498 11.82 18.76 -10.42
N VAL A 499 11.00 19.30 -11.33
CA VAL A 499 9.69 18.74 -11.66
C VAL A 499 9.86 17.37 -12.31
N LEU A 500 10.67 17.27 -13.37
CA LEU A 500 10.94 15.99 -14.03
C LEU A 500 11.60 14.99 -13.09
N GLY A 501 12.58 15.42 -12.29
CA GLY A 501 13.21 14.63 -11.24
C GLY A 501 12.19 14.05 -10.25
N SER A 502 11.27 14.88 -9.77
CA SER A 502 10.26 14.46 -8.79
C SER A 502 9.19 13.54 -9.38
N THR A 503 8.74 13.82 -10.61
CA THR A 503 7.64 13.09 -11.25
C THR A 503 8.09 11.78 -11.89
N LEU A 504 9.27 11.77 -12.51
CA LEU A 504 9.79 10.59 -13.23
C LEU A 504 10.67 9.72 -12.35
N PHE A 505 11.54 10.33 -11.56
CA PHE A 505 12.58 9.60 -10.81
C PHE A 505 12.32 9.57 -9.30
N GLY A 506 11.25 10.20 -8.83
CA GLY A 506 10.92 10.26 -7.40
C GLY A 506 11.90 11.08 -6.57
N LEU A 507 12.83 11.78 -7.23
CA LEU A 507 13.79 12.71 -6.66
C LEU A 507 13.06 13.99 -6.25
N LYS A 508 12.40 13.92 -5.09
CA LYS A 508 11.70 15.05 -4.49
C LYS A 508 12.72 16.06 -3.98
N THR A 509 13.11 16.95 -4.88
CA THR A 509 13.97 18.08 -4.56
C THR A 509 13.13 19.32 -4.32
N GLU A 510 13.46 20.07 -3.28
CA GLU A 510 12.82 21.33 -2.98
C GLU A 510 13.90 22.34 -2.62
N THR A 511 13.90 23.47 -3.33
CA THR A 511 14.70 24.63 -2.97
C THR A 511 13.83 25.50 -2.06
N THR A 512 14.34 25.84 -0.87
CA THR A 512 13.59 26.69 0.06
C THR A 512 14.48 27.83 0.53
N SER A 513 14.00 29.06 0.36
CA SER A 513 14.63 30.27 0.90
C SER A 513 14.57 30.28 2.42
N ILE A 514 15.72 30.41 3.08
CA ILE A 514 15.81 30.49 4.55
C ILE A 514 15.01 31.68 5.07
N LYS A 515 15.02 32.81 4.35
CA LYS A 515 14.27 34.02 4.71
C LYS A 515 12.76 33.77 4.70
N ASP A 516 12.26 33.10 3.66
CA ASP A 516 10.83 32.82 3.52
C ASP A 516 10.37 31.73 4.49
N LEU A 517 11.24 30.74 4.75
CA LEU A 517 11.03 29.73 5.77
C LEU A 517 10.95 30.38 7.16
N ARG A 518 11.90 31.26 7.50
CA ARG A 518 11.90 32.00 8.77
C ARG A 518 10.66 32.85 8.93
N LYS A 519 10.26 33.58 7.88
CA LYS A 519 9.03 34.37 7.88
C LYS A 519 7.81 33.48 8.15
N SER A 520 7.71 32.35 7.45
CA SER A 520 6.60 31.39 7.63
C SER A 520 6.60 30.76 9.03
N TYR A 521 7.77 30.45 9.56
CA TYR A 521 7.97 29.93 10.91
C TYR A 521 7.48 30.93 11.97
N LEU A 522 7.92 32.20 11.88
CA LEU A 522 7.52 33.25 12.81
C LEU A 522 6.01 33.54 12.73
N LEU A 523 5.44 33.57 11.52
CA LEU A 523 3.99 33.71 11.34
C LEU A 523 3.23 32.54 11.97
N GLY A 524 3.71 31.32 11.80
CA GLY A 524 3.14 30.11 12.41
C GLY A 524 3.18 30.18 13.94
N LYS A 525 4.31 30.58 14.52
CA LYS A 525 4.51 30.74 15.96
C LYS A 525 3.65 31.86 16.56
N ASN A 526 3.51 32.98 15.86
CA ASN A 526 2.59 34.04 16.27
C ASN A 526 1.13 33.57 16.26
N LYS A 527 0.73 32.78 15.26
CA LYS A 527 -0.62 32.18 15.22
C LYS A 527 -0.83 31.17 16.36
N GLU A 528 0.16 30.33 16.63
CA GLU A 528 0.16 29.39 17.76
C GLU A 528 0.01 30.14 19.09
N LEU A 529 0.77 31.22 19.28
CA LEU A 529 0.69 32.08 20.46
C LEU A 529 -0.70 32.69 20.64
N ASN A 530 -1.30 33.21 19.56
CA ASN A 530 -2.65 33.78 19.61
C ASN A 530 -3.72 32.73 19.92
N ASN A 531 -3.57 31.51 19.38
CA ASN A 531 -4.45 30.39 19.70
C ASN A 531 -4.33 30.00 21.18
N LEU A 532 -3.12 29.89 21.72
CA LEU A 532 -2.89 29.58 23.14
C LEU A 532 -3.45 30.67 24.06
N LYS A 533 -3.33 31.95 23.71
CA LYS A 533 -3.95 33.06 24.44
C LYS A 533 -5.49 32.96 24.42
N SER A 534 -6.06 32.59 23.27
CA SER A 534 -7.50 32.38 23.13
C SER A 534 -7.99 31.16 23.92
N GLU A 535 -7.22 30.07 23.90
CA GLU A 535 -7.48 28.86 24.69
C GLU A 535 -7.41 29.16 26.19
N LEU A 536 -6.40 29.91 26.63
CA LEU A 536 -6.30 30.40 28.01
C LEU A 536 -7.54 31.19 28.41
N ALA A 537 -7.98 32.13 27.57
CA ALA A 537 -9.20 32.90 27.82
C ALA A 537 -10.44 31.98 27.91
N ARG A 538 -10.59 31.00 27.02
CA ARG A 538 -11.68 30.01 27.06
C ARG A 538 -11.68 29.20 28.36
N VAL A 539 -10.52 28.67 28.78
CA VAL A 539 -10.39 27.89 30.01
C VAL A 539 -10.76 28.72 31.24
N LEU A 540 -10.36 29.99 31.28
CA LEU A 540 -10.70 30.91 32.37
C LEU A 540 -12.21 31.19 32.43
N LEU A 541 -12.84 31.39 31.27
CA LEU A 541 -14.26 31.72 31.12
C LEU A 541 -15.20 30.50 31.20
N ASP A 542 -14.68 29.28 31.07
CA ASP A 542 -15.47 28.04 31.06
C ASP A 542 -16.12 27.80 32.43
N LYS A 543 -17.45 27.91 32.50
CA LYS A 543 -18.21 27.74 33.75
C LYS A 543 -18.34 26.27 34.18
N SER A 544 -18.03 25.30 33.30
CA SER A 544 -18.14 23.87 33.60
C SER A 544 -16.96 23.30 34.39
N LYS A 545 -15.85 24.04 34.51
CA LYS A 545 -14.61 23.58 35.15
C LYS A 545 -14.45 24.08 36.58
N THR A 546 -13.95 23.21 37.46
CA THR A 546 -13.59 23.56 38.85
C THR A 546 -12.37 24.49 38.90
N LYS A 547 -12.17 25.19 40.04
CA LYS A 547 -11.01 26.09 40.23
C LYS A 547 -9.67 25.36 40.09
N GLU A 548 -9.56 24.14 40.59
CA GLU A 548 -8.35 23.31 40.47
C GLU A 548 -8.06 22.88 39.03
N GLN A 549 -9.08 22.44 38.30
CA GLN A 549 -8.94 22.08 36.88
C GLN A 549 -8.48 23.30 36.05
N LYS A 550 -9.07 24.47 36.29
CA LYS A 550 -8.66 25.73 35.66
C LYS A 550 -7.22 26.10 35.98
N ALA A 551 -6.79 25.96 37.24
CA ALA A 551 -5.42 26.27 37.65
C ALA A 551 -4.40 25.36 36.96
N LYS A 552 -4.68 24.06 36.88
CA LYS A 552 -3.82 23.07 36.21
C LYS A 552 -3.71 23.34 34.71
N GLU A 553 -4.82 23.55 34.03
CA GLU A 553 -4.82 23.85 32.59
C GLU A 553 -4.18 25.21 32.28
N LYS A 554 -4.46 26.24 33.09
CA LYS A 554 -3.79 27.54 33.01
C LYS A 554 -2.28 27.39 33.11
N ALA A 555 -1.77 26.66 34.08
CA ALA A 555 -0.33 26.46 34.27
C ALA A 555 0.30 25.78 33.03
N ASN A 556 -0.36 24.76 32.48
CA ASN A 556 0.09 24.09 31.27
C ASN A 556 0.10 25.02 30.05
N ILE A 557 -0.96 25.82 29.85
CA ILE A 557 -1.05 26.76 28.72
C ILE A 557 -0.01 27.88 28.86
N LEU A 558 0.18 28.42 30.08
CA LEU A 558 1.21 29.45 30.34
C LEU A 558 2.63 28.92 30.10
N LYS A 559 2.90 27.65 30.45
CA LYS A 559 4.17 27.00 30.12
C LYS A 559 4.40 26.97 28.61
N LYS A 560 3.41 26.53 27.83
CA LYS A 560 3.47 26.52 26.35
C LYS A 560 3.63 27.93 25.77
N ILE A 561 2.94 28.92 26.32
CA ILE A 561 3.10 30.33 25.92
C ILE A 561 4.54 30.78 26.14
N LYS A 562 5.15 30.47 27.30
CA LYS A 562 6.54 30.82 27.59
C LYS A 562 7.52 30.16 26.61
N GLU A 563 7.31 28.87 26.31
CA GLU A 563 8.10 28.13 25.32
C GLU A 563 8.01 28.78 23.92
N VAL A 564 6.80 29.00 23.40
CA VAL A 564 6.61 29.65 22.08
C VAL A 564 7.16 31.08 22.05
N THR A 565 7.04 31.84 23.15
CA THR A 565 7.58 33.20 23.23
C THR A 565 9.11 33.21 23.17
N SER A 566 9.77 32.25 23.84
CA SER A 566 11.23 32.12 23.77
C SER A 566 11.73 31.73 22.38
N GLU A 567 10.93 31.00 21.59
CA GLU A 567 11.27 30.66 20.21
C GLU A 567 11.07 31.82 19.22
N LEU A 568 10.22 32.80 19.55
CA LEU A 568 9.98 34.01 18.75
C LEU A 568 11.09 35.05 18.92
N ASN A 569 11.69 35.11 20.11
CA ASN A 569 12.81 35.98 20.46
C ASN A 569 14.03 35.12 20.88
N PRO A 570 14.68 34.44 19.92
CA PRO A 570 15.80 33.53 20.20
C PRO A 570 17.05 34.25 20.68
#